data_AF-A0A956GR18-F1
#
_entry.id   AF-A0A956GR18-F1
#
_cell.length_a   1.000
_cell.length_b   1.000
_cell.length_c   1.000
_cell.angle_alpha   90.00
_cell.angle_beta   90.00
_cell.angle_gamma   90.00
#
_symmetry.space_group_name_H-M   'P 1'
#
loop_
_entity.id
_entity.type
_entity.pdbx_description
1 polymer ?
#
loop_
_entity_poly.entity_id
_entity_poly.type
_entity_poly.pdbx_seq_one_letter_code
_entity_poly.pdbx_strand_id
1 'polypeptide(L)'
;MIARSSLQACAALAALFVVGLVAACGGHPPPPPRGVIEGDVGDWKFRRYQEVLDVEVVIEGNRGVAYTATYARGEAEKANHLTDQDLATAFVTRYDTDDNVVRSTVVFVRRLAQEAGYQVEETKLGGVRLVLITGHGEAWALWSAARHVVKIGGHGRDDVPEALVSSYGDRYPSTLTADVLEGPLPPGADAPAGDDGDEQPEYDPDHPRPDLDKYDPNTKLPGKHGDGDGDGDDEDGDD
;
A
#
# COMPACT_ATOMS: atom_id res chain seq x y z
N MET A 1 64.09 8.66 -58.89
CA MET A 1 63.33 7.57 -58.25
C MET A 1 62.45 8.18 -57.17
N ILE A 2 61.12 7.98 -57.30
CA ILE A 2 60.10 7.79 -56.23
C ILE A 2 60.10 8.85 -55.10
N ALA A 3 59.28 9.91 -55.09
CA ALA A 3 57.81 10.02 -54.96
C ALA A 3 57.23 9.62 -53.58
N ARG A 4 56.29 10.47 -53.11
CA ARG A 4 55.28 10.33 -52.03
C ARG A 4 55.69 10.80 -50.64
N SER A 5 54.89 11.49 -49.81
CA SER A 5 53.55 12.13 -49.86
C SER A 5 53.45 12.84 -48.50
N SER A 6 53.28 14.16 -48.36
CA SER A 6 52.01 14.91 -48.27
C SER A 6 50.89 14.29 -47.39
N LEU A 7 50.30 15.16 -46.55
CA LEU A 7 49.08 15.04 -45.70
C LEU A 7 49.31 14.35 -44.33
N GLN A 8 48.78 14.77 -43.18
CA GLN A 8 47.72 15.71 -42.76
C GLN A 8 47.89 15.87 -41.23
N ALA A 9 48.01 17.07 -40.64
CA ALA A 9 46.89 17.89 -40.18
C ALA A 9 45.77 17.10 -39.46
N CYS A 10 46.00 16.70 -38.21
CA CYS A 10 44.97 16.29 -37.24
C CYS A 10 45.30 16.90 -35.86
N ALA A 11 45.21 18.23 -35.75
CA ALA A 11 45.35 18.95 -34.50
C ALA A 11 44.20 19.97 -34.37
N ALA A 12 42.97 19.46 -34.27
CA ALA A 12 41.81 20.23 -33.84
C ALA A 12 40.67 19.28 -33.44
N LEU A 13 40.22 19.38 -32.19
CA LEU A 13 38.99 18.90 -31.54
C LEU A 13 39.27 18.07 -30.28
N ALA A 14 39.67 18.74 -29.20
CA ALA A 14 39.61 18.15 -27.86
C ALA A 14 39.39 19.25 -26.80
N ALA A 15 38.30 20.02 -26.93
CA ALA A 15 37.87 20.96 -25.88
C ALA A 15 36.42 21.40 -26.10
N LEU A 16 35.46 20.47 -26.13
CA LEU A 16 34.03 20.82 -26.16
C LEU A 16 33.15 19.63 -25.71
N PHE A 17 33.36 19.17 -24.48
CA PHE A 17 32.45 18.25 -23.79
C PHE A 17 32.57 18.43 -22.26
N VAL A 18 32.25 19.63 -21.76
CA VAL A 18 31.87 19.84 -20.36
C VAL A 18 30.46 20.44 -20.37
N VAL A 19 29.52 19.67 -20.89
CA VAL A 19 28.08 19.86 -20.67
C VAL A 19 27.63 18.67 -19.85
N GLY A 20 27.26 18.94 -18.60
CA GLY A 20 26.81 17.93 -17.66
C GLY A 20 26.41 18.54 -16.33
N LEU A 21 25.57 19.59 -16.40
CA LEU A 21 24.55 19.96 -15.41
C LEU A 21 24.57 19.15 -14.10
N VAL A 22 25.41 19.55 -13.15
CA VAL A 22 25.14 19.30 -11.72
C VAL A 22 24.25 20.44 -11.22
N ALA A 23 23.16 20.70 -11.94
CA ALA A 23 21.97 21.26 -11.34
C ALA A 23 21.29 20.06 -10.65
N ALA A 24 21.87 19.63 -9.52
CA ALA A 24 21.14 18.87 -8.54
C ALA A 24 20.06 19.80 -8.00
N CYS A 25 18.98 19.96 -8.78
CA CYS A 25 17.69 20.33 -8.23
C CYS A 25 17.42 19.27 -7.17
N GLY A 26 17.62 19.62 -5.89
CA GLY A 26 17.33 18.77 -4.73
C GLY A 26 15.83 18.52 -4.57
N GLY A 27 15.18 18.11 -5.66
CA GLY A 27 13.79 17.72 -5.71
C GLY A 27 13.67 16.26 -5.34
N HIS A 28 12.59 15.96 -4.62
CA HIS A 28 12.10 14.62 -4.37
C HIS A 28 12.03 13.81 -5.68
N PRO A 29 12.54 12.57 -5.72
CA PRO A 29 12.39 11.72 -6.89
C PRO A 29 10.89 11.58 -7.21
N PRO A 30 10.49 11.58 -8.49
CA PRO A 30 9.07 11.57 -8.84
C PRO A 30 8.38 10.30 -8.33
N PRO A 31 7.07 10.38 -8.02
CA PRO A 31 6.22 9.22 -7.76
C PRO A 31 6.39 8.13 -8.82
N PRO A 32 6.51 6.84 -8.45
CA PRO A 32 6.52 5.75 -9.41
C PRO A 32 5.26 5.74 -10.29
N PRO A 33 5.36 5.34 -11.58
CA PRO A 33 4.21 5.30 -12.48
C PRO A 33 3.03 4.49 -11.91
N ARG A 34 3.35 3.33 -11.33
CA ARG A 34 2.39 2.41 -10.68
C ARG A 34 2.23 2.65 -9.17
N GLY A 35 2.53 3.85 -8.69
CA GLY A 35 2.27 4.29 -7.31
C GLY A 35 3.22 3.74 -6.24
N VAL A 36 3.79 2.56 -6.43
CA VAL A 36 4.64 1.89 -5.44
C VAL A 36 6.05 1.66 -5.95
N ILE A 37 7.00 1.47 -5.04
CA ILE A 37 8.39 1.18 -5.37
C ILE A 37 8.49 -0.31 -5.72
N GLU A 38 8.75 -0.63 -6.98
CA GLU A 38 8.85 -2.02 -7.43
C GLU A 38 10.31 -2.47 -7.49
N GLY A 39 10.94 -2.45 -6.34
CA GLY A 39 12.33 -2.81 -6.16
C GLY A 39 12.71 -2.88 -4.70
N ASP A 40 13.89 -3.43 -4.42
CA ASP A 40 14.39 -3.56 -3.05
C ASP A 40 14.58 -2.19 -2.39
N VAL A 41 14.24 -2.13 -1.10
CA VAL A 41 14.38 -0.94 -0.26
C VAL A 41 15.17 -1.29 0.99
N GLY A 42 16.47 -0.96 0.98
CA GLY A 42 17.39 -1.43 2.02
C GLY A 42 17.38 -2.96 2.10
N ASP A 43 17.08 -3.49 3.28
CA ASP A 43 16.97 -4.93 3.53
C ASP A 43 15.62 -5.54 3.15
N TRP A 44 14.65 -4.73 2.74
CA TRP A 44 13.33 -5.19 2.29
C TRP A 44 13.35 -5.56 0.81
N LYS A 45 13.01 -6.81 0.52
CA LYS A 45 13.01 -7.38 -0.82
C LYS A 45 11.63 -7.32 -1.42
N PHE A 46 11.53 -6.72 -2.59
CA PHE A 46 10.26 -6.60 -3.29
C PHE A 46 9.77 -7.98 -3.73
N ARG A 47 8.48 -8.26 -3.51
CA ARG A 47 7.86 -9.55 -3.82
C ARG A 47 6.76 -9.45 -4.85
N ARG A 48 5.84 -8.52 -4.64
CA ARG A 48 4.62 -8.46 -5.45
C ARG A 48 4.14 -7.02 -5.58
N TYR A 49 3.69 -6.70 -6.79
CA TYR A 49 2.86 -5.55 -7.10
C TYR A 49 1.42 -6.00 -7.36
N GLN A 50 0.45 -5.16 -6.99
CA GLN A 50 -0.92 -5.31 -7.43
C GLN A 50 -1.64 -3.94 -7.45
N GLU A 51 -2.56 -3.77 -8.39
CA GLU A 51 -3.58 -2.71 -8.33
C GLU A 51 -4.80 -3.27 -7.58
N VAL A 52 -5.30 -2.53 -6.60
CA VAL A 52 -6.40 -2.94 -5.72
C VAL A 52 -7.52 -1.92 -5.74
N LEU A 53 -8.75 -2.40 -5.52
CA LEU A 53 -9.94 -1.56 -5.40
C LEU A 53 -10.16 -1.05 -3.97
N ASP A 54 -9.35 -1.54 -3.03
CA ASP A 54 -9.45 -1.22 -1.61
C ASP A 54 -8.89 0.18 -1.34
N VAL A 55 -9.80 1.16 -1.24
CA VAL A 55 -9.50 2.57 -0.97
C VAL A 55 -10.06 2.93 0.40
N GLU A 56 -9.17 3.10 1.38
CA GLU A 56 -9.56 3.36 2.77
C GLU A 56 -10.10 4.77 3.01
N VAL A 57 -9.52 5.76 2.32
CA VAL A 57 -9.92 7.15 2.41
C VAL A 57 -10.79 7.47 1.18
N VAL A 58 -12.10 7.32 1.31
CA VAL A 58 -13.04 7.64 0.24
C VAL A 58 -13.24 9.16 0.18
N ILE A 59 -13.21 9.74 -1.02
CA ILE A 59 -13.42 11.16 -1.25
C ILE A 59 -14.51 11.33 -2.31
N GLU A 60 -15.60 11.97 -1.90
CA GLU A 60 -16.75 12.20 -2.77
C GLU A 60 -16.33 13.00 -4.03
N GLY A 61 -16.75 12.51 -5.20
CA GLY A 61 -16.42 13.13 -6.49
C GLY A 61 -14.93 13.08 -6.89
N ASN A 62 -14.06 12.44 -6.11
CA ASN A 62 -12.62 12.33 -6.41
C ASN A 62 -12.18 10.86 -6.35
N ARG A 63 -12.12 10.23 -7.53
CA ARG A 63 -11.89 8.78 -7.65
C ARG A 63 -10.48 8.41 -7.18
N GLY A 64 -10.40 7.44 -6.28
CA GLY A 64 -9.15 6.81 -5.86
C GLY A 64 -8.85 5.52 -6.64
N VAL A 65 -7.59 5.29 -6.97
CA VAL A 65 -7.04 4.01 -7.43
C VAL A 65 -5.88 3.63 -6.52
N ALA A 66 -5.94 2.45 -5.91
CA ALA A 66 -4.94 2.00 -4.96
C ALA A 66 -3.95 1.00 -5.60
N TYR A 67 -2.69 1.17 -5.24
CA TYR A 67 -1.59 0.31 -5.66
C TYR A 67 -0.94 -0.27 -4.41
N THR A 68 -0.56 -1.54 -4.46
CA THR A 68 0.10 -2.22 -3.36
C THR A 68 1.41 -2.86 -3.80
N ALA A 69 2.42 -2.76 -2.93
CA ALA A 69 3.66 -3.52 -3.02
C ALA A 69 3.91 -4.26 -1.71
N THR A 70 4.18 -5.57 -1.80
CA THR A 70 4.59 -6.40 -0.66
C THR A 70 6.09 -6.60 -0.69
N TYR A 71 6.71 -6.54 0.48
CA TYR A 71 8.12 -6.73 0.73
C TYR A 71 8.32 -7.79 1.80
N ALA A 72 9.42 -8.52 1.69
CA ALA A 72 9.89 -9.47 2.69
C ALA A 72 11.27 -9.07 3.22
N ARG A 73 11.54 -9.34 4.49
CA ARG A 73 12.85 -9.05 5.09
C ARG A 73 13.90 -10.00 4.52
N GLY A 74 14.95 -9.44 3.91
CA GLY A 74 15.93 -10.22 3.16
C GLY A 74 16.71 -11.25 3.99
N GLU A 75 16.88 -11.04 5.30
CA GLU A 75 17.49 -12.02 6.21
C GLU A 75 16.60 -13.24 6.44
N ALA A 76 15.31 -13.00 6.70
CA ALA A 76 14.32 -14.06 6.91
C ALA A 76 14.16 -14.94 5.66
N GLU A 77 14.24 -14.33 4.48
CA GLU A 77 14.22 -15.07 3.22
C GLU A 77 15.47 -15.91 2.99
N LYS A 78 16.65 -15.36 3.30
CA LYS A 78 17.90 -16.15 3.24
C LYS A 78 17.87 -17.32 4.20
N ALA A 79 17.22 -17.16 5.35
CA ALA A 79 17.01 -18.21 6.34
C ALA A 79 15.89 -19.19 5.95
N ASN A 80 15.15 -18.93 4.87
CA ASN A 80 13.95 -19.67 4.46
C ASN A 80 12.92 -19.83 5.60
N HIS A 81 12.76 -18.77 6.39
CA HIS A 81 11.83 -18.71 7.51
C HIS A 81 11.21 -17.32 7.57
N LEU A 82 10.04 -17.16 6.96
CA LEU A 82 9.27 -15.93 6.99
C LEU A 82 8.17 -16.04 8.03
N THR A 83 8.08 -15.03 8.89
CA THR A 83 6.94 -14.79 9.76
C THR A 83 6.20 -13.52 9.32
N ASP A 84 5.02 -13.25 9.88
CA ASP A 84 4.27 -12.03 9.56
C ASP A 84 5.06 -10.75 9.88
N GLN A 85 5.89 -10.80 10.94
CA GLN A 85 6.84 -9.73 11.31
C GLN A 85 7.93 -9.47 10.25
N ASP A 86 8.12 -10.39 9.30
CA ASP A 86 9.09 -10.27 8.21
C ASP A 86 8.44 -9.78 6.91
N LEU A 87 7.13 -9.52 6.91
CA LEU A 87 6.39 -8.99 5.78
C LEU A 87 5.99 -7.54 6.05
N ALA A 88 6.06 -6.73 4.99
CA ALA A 88 5.54 -5.37 5.02
C ALA A 88 4.87 -5.06 3.68
N THR A 89 3.82 -4.27 3.73
CA THR A 89 3.04 -3.85 2.58
C THR A 89 2.97 -2.33 2.55
N ALA A 90 3.17 -1.77 1.36
CA ALA A 90 2.94 -0.37 1.09
C ALA A 90 1.72 -0.25 0.17
N PHE A 91 0.72 0.52 0.58
CA PHE A 91 -0.40 0.95 -0.23
C PHE A 91 -0.23 2.42 -0.59
N VAL A 92 -0.46 2.75 -1.86
CA VAL A 92 -0.53 4.13 -2.33
C VAL A 92 -1.82 4.30 -3.10
N THR A 93 -2.74 5.06 -2.52
CA THR A 93 -3.96 5.50 -3.20
C THR A 93 -3.66 6.78 -3.96
N ARG A 94 -3.94 6.81 -5.26
CA ARG A 94 -3.87 7.99 -6.12
C ARG A 94 -5.27 8.46 -6.44
N TYR A 95 -5.53 9.74 -6.19
CA TYR A 95 -6.77 10.42 -6.54
C TYR A 95 -6.64 11.18 -7.87
N ASP A 96 -7.77 11.51 -8.49
CA ASP A 96 -7.79 12.32 -9.72
C ASP A 96 -7.28 13.75 -9.45
N THR A 97 -7.72 14.37 -8.35
CA THR A 97 -7.26 15.68 -7.87
C THR A 97 -6.73 15.61 -6.43
N ASP A 98 -6.07 16.68 -5.97
CA ASP A 98 -5.63 16.82 -4.57
C ASP A 98 -6.73 17.38 -3.64
N ASP A 99 -7.90 17.70 -4.19
CA ASP A 99 -9.02 18.24 -3.44
C ASP A 99 -9.46 17.27 -2.33
N ASN A 100 -9.62 17.83 -1.12
CA ASN A 100 -10.02 17.13 0.10
C ASN A 100 -9.11 15.99 0.59
N VAL A 101 -8.02 15.63 -0.10
CA VAL A 101 -7.18 14.47 0.28
C VAL A 101 -6.65 14.59 1.71
N VAL A 102 -6.09 15.75 2.07
CA VAL A 102 -5.57 15.98 3.42
C VAL A 102 -6.71 15.94 4.44
N ARG A 103 -7.81 16.67 4.20
CA ARG A 103 -8.96 16.74 5.12
C ARG A 103 -9.56 15.35 5.36
N SER A 104 -9.85 14.60 4.30
CA SER A 104 -10.44 13.25 4.40
C SER A 104 -9.51 12.28 5.12
N THR A 105 -8.19 12.39 4.91
CA THR A 105 -7.20 11.61 5.68
C THR A 105 -7.27 11.95 7.17
N VAL A 106 -7.36 13.23 7.53
CA VAL A 106 -7.49 13.67 8.94
C VAL A 106 -8.80 13.18 9.57
N VAL A 107 -9.92 13.26 8.85
CA VAL A 107 -11.20 12.73 9.33
C VAL A 107 -11.12 11.22 9.57
N PHE A 108 -10.52 10.47 8.64
CA PHE A 108 -10.33 9.03 8.76
C PHE A 108 -9.51 8.66 9.99
N VAL A 109 -8.32 9.26 10.19
CA VAL A 109 -7.45 8.91 11.33
C VAL A 109 -8.08 9.29 12.68
N ARG A 110 -8.86 10.38 12.74
CA ARG A 110 -9.57 10.77 13.96
C ARG A 110 -10.71 9.81 14.29
N ARG A 111 -11.45 9.33 13.28
CA ARG A 111 -12.44 8.27 13.47
C ARG A 111 -11.77 7.01 14.00
N LEU A 112 -10.67 6.60 13.37
CA LEU A 112 -9.90 5.42 13.79
C LEU A 112 -9.36 5.54 15.21
N ALA A 113 -8.92 6.73 15.63
CA ALA A 113 -8.47 7.00 16.99
C ALA A 113 -9.58 6.85 18.06
N GLN A 114 -10.85 6.86 17.64
CA GLN A 114 -12.02 6.64 18.51
C GLN A 114 -12.46 5.17 18.51
N GLU A 115 -11.93 4.34 17.61
CA GLU A 115 -12.26 2.92 17.54
C GLU A 115 -11.52 2.12 18.63
N ALA A 116 -12.24 1.20 19.29
CA ALA A 116 -11.66 0.40 20.35
C ALA A 116 -10.61 -0.57 19.80
N GLY A 117 -9.42 -0.55 20.40
CA GLY A 117 -8.33 -1.47 20.10
C GLY A 117 -7.28 -0.93 19.12
N TYR A 118 -7.46 0.28 18.61
CA TYR A 118 -6.40 1.03 17.93
C TYR A 118 -5.83 2.13 18.83
N GLN A 119 -4.52 2.29 18.76
CA GLN A 119 -3.77 3.43 19.25
C GLN A 119 -3.27 4.20 18.05
N VAL A 120 -3.58 5.49 18.01
CA VAL A 120 -3.30 6.37 16.88
C VAL A 120 -2.48 7.55 17.38
N GLU A 121 -1.28 7.72 16.84
CA GLU A 121 -0.32 8.72 17.29
C GLU A 121 0.23 9.54 16.12
N GLU A 122 0.32 10.85 16.29
CA GLU A 122 1.09 11.69 15.37
C GLU A 122 2.58 11.57 15.70
N THR A 123 3.41 11.27 14.70
CA THR A 123 4.86 11.15 14.88
C THR A 123 5.65 11.57 13.64
N LYS A 124 6.97 11.52 13.76
CA LYS A 124 7.91 11.70 12.66
C LYS A 124 8.86 10.52 12.58
N LEU A 125 8.79 9.76 11.48
CA LEU A 125 9.61 8.57 11.25
C LEU A 125 10.27 8.65 9.87
N GLY A 126 11.56 8.34 9.76
CA GLY A 126 12.28 8.42 8.48
C GLY A 126 12.26 9.81 7.83
N GLY A 127 12.11 10.88 8.63
CA GLY A 127 11.96 12.25 8.14
C GLY A 127 10.53 12.67 7.76
N VAL A 128 9.57 11.75 7.76
CA VAL A 128 8.18 11.95 7.31
C VAL A 128 7.28 12.20 8.50
N ARG A 129 6.46 13.28 8.47
CA ARG A 129 5.36 13.45 9.42
C ARG A 129 4.21 12.54 9.03
N LEU A 130 3.76 11.70 9.95
CA LEU A 130 2.76 10.69 9.68
C LEU A 130 1.92 10.39 10.92
N VAL A 131 0.88 9.60 10.72
CA VAL A 131 0.13 8.99 11.80
C VAL A 131 0.56 7.53 11.91
N LEU A 132 1.01 7.12 13.08
CA LEU A 132 1.28 5.72 13.44
C LEU A 132 0.02 5.13 14.06
N ILE A 133 -0.42 4.00 13.53
CA ILE A 133 -1.61 3.25 13.93
C ILE A 133 -1.11 1.89 14.39
N THR A 134 -1.38 1.52 15.63
CA THR A 134 -1.06 0.20 16.18
C THR A 134 -2.27 -0.38 16.88
N GLY A 135 -2.45 -1.69 16.83
CA GLY A 135 -3.64 -2.34 17.40
C GLY A 135 -3.91 -3.65 16.70
N HIS A 136 -4.69 -4.54 17.31
CA HIS A 136 -5.13 -5.81 16.68
C HIS A 136 -4.03 -6.66 16.04
N GLY A 137 -2.80 -6.57 16.55
CA GLY A 137 -1.64 -7.30 16.00
C GLY A 137 -1.09 -6.71 14.70
N GLU A 138 -1.38 -5.45 14.38
CA GLU A 138 -0.85 -4.75 13.22
C GLU A 138 -0.24 -3.39 13.59
N ALA A 139 0.65 -2.93 12.70
CA ALA A 139 1.27 -1.62 12.78
C ALA A 139 1.30 -0.99 11.38
N TRP A 140 0.78 0.24 11.27
CA TRP A 140 0.67 1.00 10.03
C TRP A 140 1.10 2.45 10.21
N ALA A 141 1.87 2.98 9.28
CA ALA A 141 2.12 4.40 9.11
C ALA A 141 1.25 4.91 7.97
N LEU A 142 0.53 6.01 8.17
CA LEU A 142 -0.38 6.62 7.19
C LEU A 142 -0.09 8.12 7.05
N TRP A 143 -0.03 8.63 5.81
CA TRP A 143 0.03 10.06 5.56
C TRP A 143 -0.58 10.44 4.20
N SER A 144 -0.99 11.71 4.07
CA SER A 144 -1.38 12.30 2.78
C SER A 144 -0.17 12.96 2.11
N ALA A 145 -0.16 12.97 0.77
CA ALA A 145 0.87 13.58 -0.06
C ALA A 145 0.29 14.09 -1.40
N ALA A 146 -0.08 15.38 -1.43
CA ALA A 146 -0.80 15.99 -2.56
C ALA A 146 -2.04 15.16 -2.93
N ARG A 147 -2.14 14.66 -4.17
CA ARG A 147 -3.22 13.77 -4.63
C ARG A 147 -3.08 12.29 -4.21
N HIS A 148 -2.30 11.98 -3.17
CA HIS A 148 -2.08 10.61 -2.74
C HIS A 148 -2.29 10.43 -1.24
N VAL A 149 -2.64 9.20 -0.86
CA VAL A 149 -2.55 8.70 0.51
C VAL A 149 -1.62 7.50 0.51
N VAL A 150 -0.67 7.48 1.43
CA VAL A 150 0.33 6.41 1.56
C VAL A 150 0.15 5.72 2.89
N LYS A 151 0.04 4.39 2.86
CA LYS A 151 -0.01 3.52 4.04
C LYS A 151 1.11 2.48 3.96
N ILE A 152 1.91 2.33 5.02
CA ILE A 152 3.02 1.36 5.07
C ILE A 152 2.96 0.60 6.38
N GLY A 153 3.07 -0.73 6.33
CA GLY A 153 2.99 -1.54 7.54
C GLY A 153 2.57 -2.97 7.24
N GLY A 154 1.91 -3.61 8.18
CA GLY A 154 1.44 -4.98 7.99
C GLY A 154 0.77 -5.57 9.22
N HIS A 155 0.06 -6.66 8.97
CA HIS A 155 -0.42 -7.55 10.02
C HIS A 155 0.73 -8.36 10.61
N GLY A 156 0.55 -8.81 11.85
CA GLY A 156 1.54 -9.52 12.63
C GLY A 156 2.81 -8.71 12.85
N ARG A 157 2.70 -7.37 12.88
CA ARG A 157 3.81 -6.44 13.12
C ARG A 157 3.59 -5.62 14.38
N ASP A 158 4.66 -5.39 15.12
CA ASP A 158 4.65 -4.46 16.27
C ASP A 158 5.20 -3.07 15.89
N ASP A 159 5.84 -2.96 14.72
CA ASP A 159 6.48 -1.74 14.23
C ASP A 159 6.29 -1.54 12.71
N VAL A 160 6.55 -0.31 12.26
CA VAL A 160 6.56 0.03 10.83
C VAL A 160 8.01 0.16 10.35
N PRO A 161 8.37 -0.44 9.19
CA PRO A 161 9.76 -0.38 8.72
C PRO A 161 10.19 1.02 8.28
N GLU A 162 11.06 1.66 9.06
CA GLU A 162 11.53 3.04 8.81
C GLU A 162 12.14 3.22 7.41
N ALA A 163 12.90 2.23 6.92
CA ALA A 163 13.52 2.30 5.58
C ALA A 163 12.48 2.43 4.46
N LEU A 164 11.33 1.73 4.58
CA LEU A 164 10.22 1.85 3.65
C LEU A 164 9.54 3.22 3.81
N VAL A 165 9.28 3.66 5.04
CA VAL A 165 8.68 4.98 5.31
C VAL A 165 9.53 6.11 4.72
N SER A 166 10.84 6.10 4.96
CA SER A 166 11.75 7.11 4.41
C SER A 166 11.77 7.09 2.88
N SER A 167 11.90 5.91 2.28
CA SER A 167 11.97 5.78 0.81
C SER A 167 10.69 6.20 0.11
N TYR A 168 9.52 5.91 0.70
CA TYR A 168 8.24 6.40 0.19
C TYR A 168 8.03 7.87 0.50
N GLY A 169 8.45 8.36 1.66
CA GLY A 169 8.42 9.78 2.01
C GLY A 169 9.18 10.66 1.04
N ASP A 170 10.31 10.16 0.54
CA ASP A 170 11.08 10.83 -0.51
C ASP A 170 10.31 10.94 -1.83
N ARG A 171 9.42 9.99 -2.14
CA ARG A 171 8.56 10.02 -3.34
C ARG A 171 7.25 10.78 -3.11
N TYR A 172 6.77 10.76 -1.87
CA TYR A 172 5.47 11.24 -1.43
C TYR A 172 5.64 12.09 -0.16
N PRO A 173 6.15 13.33 -0.30
CA PRO A 173 6.35 14.21 0.85
C PRO A 173 5.03 14.47 1.58
N SER A 174 5.03 14.32 2.90
CA SER A 174 3.83 14.46 3.70
C SER A 174 3.25 15.87 3.66
N THR A 175 1.94 15.95 3.46
CA THR A 175 1.13 17.17 3.54
C THR A 175 0.37 17.29 4.85
N LEU A 176 0.56 16.37 5.79
CA LEU A 176 -0.03 16.49 7.12
C LEU A 176 0.57 17.68 7.87
N THR A 177 -0.29 18.44 8.55
CA THR A 177 0.12 19.51 9.47
C THR A 177 0.38 18.94 10.86
N ALA A 178 0.99 19.75 11.72
CA ALA A 178 1.02 19.44 13.15
C ALA A 178 -0.40 19.42 13.73
N ASP A 179 -0.54 18.72 14.86
CA ASP A 179 -1.78 18.59 15.61
C ASP A 179 -2.89 17.94 14.78
N VAL A 180 -2.54 16.91 14.00
CA VAL A 180 -3.48 16.24 13.08
C VAL A 180 -4.64 15.58 13.82
N LEU A 181 -4.42 15.12 15.05
CA LEU A 181 -5.45 14.47 15.87
C LEU A 181 -6.36 15.45 16.61
N GLU A 182 -5.81 16.57 17.09
CA GLU A 182 -6.51 17.50 18.01
C GLU A 182 -6.78 18.89 17.44
N GLY A 183 -6.08 19.27 16.37
CA GLY A 183 -6.14 20.61 15.77
C GLY A 183 -7.43 20.88 14.97
N PRO A 184 -7.56 22.06 14.35
CA PRO A 184 -8.65 22.33 13.43
C PRO A 184 -8.57 21.39 12.22
N LEU A 185 -9.74 21.00 11.69
CA LEU A 185 -9.77 20.21 10.46
C LEU A 185 -9.16 21.02 9.29
N PRO A 186 -8.32 20.41 8.43
CA PRO A 186 -7.81 21.06 7.23
C PRO A 186 -8.95 21.59 6.34
N PRO A 187 -8.73 22.66 5.57
CA PRO A 187 -9.78 23.21 4.69
C PRO A 187 -10.27 22.17 3.69
N GLY A 188 -11.54 22.26 3.31
CA GLY A 188 -12.18 21.32 2.39
C GLY A 188 -13.67 21.19 2.67
N ALA A 189 -14.38 20.52 1.77
CA ALA A 189 -15.77 20.17 1.99
C ALA A 189 -15.85 19.07 3.05
N ASP A 190 -16.89 19.11 3.88
CA ASP A 190 -17.28 17.91 4.61
C ASP A 190 -17.70 16.84 3.61
N ALA A 191 -17.35 15.59 3.91
CA ALA A 191 -18.07 14.50 3.29
C ALA A 191 -19.56 14.73 3.62
N PRO A 192 -20.48 14.66 2.65
CA PRO A 192 -21.89 14.60 2.99
C PRO A 192 -22.04 13.49 4.04
N ALA A 193 -22.87 13.71 5.07
CA ALA A 193 -23.22 12.64 5.99
C ALA A 193 -23.62 11.47 5.11
N GLY A 194 -22.81 10.40 5.09
CA GLY A 194 -23.13 9.23 4.31
C GLY A 194 -24.51 8.83 4.75
N ASP A 195 -25.44 8.74 3.80
CA ASP A 195 -26.72 8.13 4.08
C ASP A 195 -26.39 6.71 4.51
N ASP A 196 -26.42 6.49 5.82
CA ASP A 196 -26.50 5.18 6.46
C ASP A 196 -27.83 4.49 6.15
N GLY A 197 -28.59 5.04 5.20
CA GLY A 197 -29.58 4.37 4.39
C GLY A 197 -29.10 3.01 3.92
N ASP A 198 -29.53 2.00 4.69
CA ASP A 198 -29.92 0.68 4.25
C ASP A 198 -30.93 0.73 3.08
N GLU A 199 -30.70 1.53 2.04
CA GLU A 199 -31.32 1.31 0.75
C GLU A 199 -30.66 0.05 0.19
N GLN A 200 -31.17 -1.09 0.65
CA GLN A 200 -31.04 -2.34 -0.08
C GLN A 200 -31.50 -2.01 -1.51
N PRO A 201 -30.58 -2.00 -2.50
CA PRO A 201 -30.98 -1.79 -3.89
C PRO A 201 -32.12 -2.73 -4.25
N GLU A 202 -33.12 -2.19 -4.93
CA GLU A 202 -34.33 -2.89 -5.33
C GLU A 202 -34.00 -4.25 -5.96
N TYR A 203 -34.74 -5.29 -5.57
CA TYR A 203 -34.50 -6.67 -5.98
C TYR A 203 -34.44 -6.77 -7.52
N ASP A 204 -33.29 -7.16 -8.05
CA ASP A 204 -33.10 -7.44 -9.47
C ASP A 204 -33.40 -8.92 -9.74
N PRO A 205 -34.50 -9.27 -10.45
CA PRO A 205 -34.84 -10.65 -10.76
C PRO A 205 -33.86 -11.33 -11.73
N ASP A 206 -33.11 -10.57 -12.53
CA ASP A 206 -32.12 -11.13 -13.46
C ASP A 206 -30.77 -11.38 -12.77
N HIS A 207 -30.51 -10.69 -11.67
CA HIS A 207 -29.32 -10.83 -10.83
C HIS A 207 -29.70 -11.11 -9.36
N PRO A 208 -30.35 -12.26 -9.07
CA PRO A 208 -30.79 -12.58 -7.73
C PRO A 208 -29.58 -12.67 -6.80
N ARG A 209 -29.60 -11.86 -5.74
CA ARG A 209 -28.59 -11.95 -4.69
C ARG A 209 -28.88 -13.12 -3.76
N PRO A 210 -27.83 -13.75 -3.18
CA PRO A 210 -28.02 -14.69 -2.09
C PRO A 210 -28.78 -13.99 -0.97
N ASP A 211 -29.96 -14.51 -0.63
CA ASP A 211 -30.82 -13.99 0.42
C ASP A 211 -30.28 -14.45 1.78
N LEU A 212 -29.16 -13.85 2.18
CA LEU A 212 -28.46 -14.17 3.44
C LEU A 212 -29.33 -13.84 4.66
N ASP A 213 -30.31 -12.96 4.49
CA ASP A 213 -31.26 -12.56 5.53
C ASP A 213 -32.34 -13.63 5.76
N LYS A 214 -32.59 -14.48 4.75
CA LYS A 214 -33.45 -15.67 4.85
C LYS A 214 -32.66 -16.98 5.01
N TYR A 215 -31.36 -16.89 5.27
CA TYR A 215 -30.53 -18.06 5.52
C TYR A 215 -30.91 -18.69 6.87
N ASP A 216 -31.59 -19.84 6.84
CA ASP A 216 -31.75 -20.68 8.02
C ASP A 216 -30.43 -21.41 8.29
N PRO A 217 -29.72 -21.11 9.39
CA PRO A 217 -28.45 -21.75 9.73
C PRO A 217 -28.56 -23.26 9.96
N ASN A 218 -29.77 -23.81 10.06
CA ASN A 218 -30.03 -25.25 10.16
C ASN A 218 -30.23 -25.94 8.80
N THR A 219 -30.12 -25.21 7.69
CA THR A 219 -30.24 -25.79 6.35
C THR A 219 -29.08 -26.77 6.12
N LYS A 220 -29.38 -28.07 6.10
CA LYS A 220 -28.41 -29.11 5.78
C LYS A 220 -27.90 -28.92 4.35
N LEU A 221 -26.63 -28.54 4.21
CA LEU A 221 -25.95 -28.56 2.93
C LEU A 221 -25.98 -30.00 2.37
N PRO A 222 -26.28 -30.20 1.07
CA PRO A 222 -26.27 -31.52 0.47
C PRO A 222 -24.90 -32.15 0.67
N GLY A 223 -24.90 -33.29 1.37
CA GLY A 223 -23.68 -34.00 1.75
C GLY A 223 -22.84 -34.33 0.54
N LYS A 224 -21.53 -34.12 0.70
CA LYS A 224 -20.46 -34.60 -0.18
C LYS A 224 -20.70 -36.08 -0.49
N HIS A 225 -21.19 -36.37 -1.69
CA HIS A 225 -21.33 -37.75 -2.17
C HIS A 225 -19.95 -38.40 -2.19
N GLY A 226 -19.93 -39.64 -1.72
CA GLY A 226 -18.73 -40.40 -1.45
C GLY A 226 -18.04 -40.92 -2.71
N ASP A 227 -16.72 -40.97 -2.59
CA ASP A 227 -15.81 -41.93 -3.19
C ASP A 227 -14.96 -42.39 -1.97
N GLY A 228 -14.85 -43.65 -1.57
CA GLY A 228 -14.86 -44.88 -2.33
C GLY A 228 -13.44 -45.45 -2.32
N ASP A 229 -13.05 -46.10 -1.22
CA ASP A 229 -11.92 -47.04 -1.07
C ASP A 229 -12.27 -47.87 0.19
N GLY A 230 -12.42 -49.19 0.21
CA GLY A 230 -11.80 -50.21 -0.64
C GLY A 230 -10.84 -51.00 0.23
N ASP A 231 -11.24 -52.24 0.57
CA ASP A 231 -10.44 -53.36 1.11
C ASP A 231 -9.99 -53.26 2.59
N GLY A 232 -9.99 -54.31 3.39
CA GLY A 232 -10.20 -55.74 3.17
C GLY A 232 -10.13 -56.45 4.52
N ASP A 233 -10.53 -57.72 4.49
CA ASP A 233 -10.64 -58.66 5.60
C ASP A 233 -9.38 -58.77 6.49
N ASP A 234 -9.56 -59.16 7.76
CA ASP A 234 -8.95 -60.40 8.26
C ASP A 234 -9.58 -60.81 9.61
N GLU A 235 -10.05 -62.05 9.59
CA GLU A 235 -10.37 -62.90 10.74
C GLU A 235 -9.12 -63.11 11.62
N ASP A 236 -9.32 -63.22 12.93
CA ASP A 236 -8.58 -64.05 13.92
C ASP A 236 -9.11 -63.60 15.30
N GLY A 237 -9.63 -64.44 16.19
CA GLY A 237 -9.14 -65.74 16.60
C GLY A 237 -8.39 -65.60 17.93
N ASP A 238 -8.97 -66.15 19.01
CA ASP A 238 -8.41 -66.35 20.37
C ASP A 238 -8.26 -65.08 21.25
N ASP A 239 -8.59 -65.02 22.55
CA ASP A 239 -8.74 -65.99 23.65
C ASP A 239 -9.79 -65.48 24.68
#